data_AF-A0A2D7Z5A1-F1
#
_entry.id   AF-A0A2D7Z5A1-F1
#
_cell.length_a   1.000
_cell.length_b   1.000
_cell.length_c   1.000
_cell.angle_alpha   90.00
_cell.angle_beta   90.00
_cell.angle_gamma   90.00
#
_symmetry.space_group_name_H-M   'P 1'
#
loop_
_entity.id
_entity.type
_entity.pdbx_description
1 polymer ?
#
loop_
_entity_poly.entity_id
_entity_poly.type
_entity_poly.pdbx_seq_one_letter_code
_entity_poly.pdbx_strand_id
1 'polypeptide(L)'
;MAPPRPRRFGLNLDAQEPLALHIVYGLYALSLVSAFPAIIGLILAWVAGQHLTAPWLISHQRYQIRTFLIMLVATVIGLATQWLLIGFVILALVWCWFLFRTVKGWLRLSNEQPIDDPTGWF
;
A
#
# COMPACT_ATOMS: atom_id res chain seq x y z
N MET A 1 -16.74 -16.50 -27.62
CA MET A 1 -15.93 -15.27 -27.46
C MET A 1 -16.88 -14.17 -27.00
N ALA A 2 -16.79 -13.72 -25.75
CA ALA A 2 -17.69 -12.66 -25.26
C ALA A 2 -17.21 -11.30 -25.79
N PRO A 3 -18.11 -10.39 -26.21
CA PRO A 3 -17.71 -9.08 -26.69
C PRO A 3 -17.06 -8.25 -25.56
N PRO A 4 -16.07 -7.39 -25.88
CA PRO A 4 -15.52 -6.44 -24.91
C PRO A 4 -16.63 -5.53 -24.42
N ARG A 5 -16.75 -5.37 -23.09
CA ARG A 5 -17.74 -4.46 -22.50
C ARG A 5 -17.45 -3.03 -22.96
N PRO A 6 -18.46 -2.27 -23.41
CA PRO A 6 -18.26 -0.88 -23.77
C PRO A 6 -17.82 -0.08 -22.54
N ARG A 7 -16.65 0.54 -22.61
CA ARG A 7 -16.14 1.43 -21.57
C ARG A 7 -17.05 2.66 -21.54
N ARG A 8 -17.72 2.91 -20.40
CA ARG A 8 -18.74 3.98 -20.26
C ARG A 8 -18.21 5.40 -20.48
N PHE A 9 -16.89 5.60 -20.56
CA PHE A 9 -16.28 6.91 -20.78
C PHE A 9 -15.03 6.78 -21.66
N GLY A 10 -14.82 7.72 -22.59
CA GLY A 10 -13.57 7.91 -23.32
C GLY A 10 -12.43 8.47 -22.46
N LEU A 11 -12.42 8.10 -21.16
CA LEU A 11 -11.34 8.38 -20.22
C LEU A 11 -10.31 7.25 -20.39
N ASN A 12 -9.04 7.61 -20.44
CA ASN A 12 -7.94 6.65 -20.46
C ASN A 12 -7.89 5.91 -19.10
N LEU A 13 -8.71 4.86 -18.94
CA LEU A 13 -8.81 4.05 -17.72
C LEU A 13 -7.46 3.40 -17.39
N ASP A 14 -6.69 3.10 -18.43
CA ASP A 14 -5.36 2.51 -18.41
C ASP A 14 -4.38 3.42 -17.64
N ALA A 15 -4.52 4.75 -17.81
CA ALA A 15 -3.76 5.75 -17.05
C ALA A 15 -4.32 6.01 -15.63
N GLN A 16 -5.58 5.65 -15.36
CA GLN A 16 -6.21 5.82 -14.05
C GLN A 16 -5.91 4.66 -13.10
N GLU A 17 -5.71 3.44 -13.61
CA GLU A 17 -5.35 2.29 -12.77
C GLU A 17 -4.09 2.54 -11.90
N PRO A 18 -2.96 3.06 -12.42
CA PRO A 18 -1.80 3.36 -11.59
C PRO A 18 -2.01 4.55 -10.65
N LEU A 19 -2.85 5.52 -11.01
CA LEU A 19 -3.08 6.73 -10.19
C LEU A 19 -3.63 6.38 -8.81
N ALA A 20 -4.60 5.47 -8.73
CA ALA A 20 -5.16 5.04 -7.45
C ALA A 20 -4.08 4.49 -6.52
N LEU A 21 -3.13 3.71 -7.04
CA LEU A 21 -2.04 3.14 -6.27
C LEU A 21 -1.00 4.19 -5.85
N HIS A 22 -0.76 5.22 -6.69
CA HIS A 22 0.06 6.37 -6.29
C HIS A 22 -0.57 7.12 -5.12
N ILE A 23 -1.90 7.32 -5.15
CA ILE A 23 -2.62 7.97 -4.04
C ILE A 23 -2.50 7.14 -2.76
N VAL A 24 -2.58 5.81 -2.83
CA VAL A 24 -2.38 4.95 -1.65
C VAL A 24 -0.98 5.15 -1.06
N TYR A 25 0.08 5.17 -1.88
CA TYR A 25 1.43 5.44 -1.39
C TYR A 25 1.56 6.85 -0.78
N GLY A 26 0.93 7.86 -1.40
CA GLY A 26 0.89 9.21 -0.84
C GLY A 26 0.16 9.27 0.51
N LEU A 27 -0.95 8.55 0.67
CA LEU A 27 -1.68 8.44 1.94
C LEU A 27 -0.85 7.72 3.00
N TYR A 28 -0.09 6.69 2.63
CA TYR A 28 0.83 6.01 3.55
C TYR A 28 1.99 6.92 3.95
N ALA A 29 2.56 7.69 3.03
CA ALA A 29 3.58 8.69 3.35
C ALA A 29 3.03 9.75 4.31
N LEU A 30 1.82 10.27 4.06
CA LEU A 30 1.15 11.21 4.97
C LEU A 30 0.85 10.55 6.33
N SER A 31 0.65 9.23 6.36
CA SER A 31 0.38 8.53 7.61
C SER A 31 1.59 8.41 8.56
N LEU A 32 2.79 8.71 8.08
CA LEU A 32 3.99 8.72 8.93
C LEU A 32 3.95 9.80 10.01
N VAL A 33 3.18 10.87 9.78
CA VAL A 33 2.96 11.96 10.74
C VAL A 33 1.62 11.87 11.47
N SER A 34 0.69 11.04 10.99
CA SER A 34 -0.64 10.85 11.58
C SER A 34 -1.19 9.47 11.23
N ALA A 35 -1.79 8.73 12.16
CA ALA A 35 -2.25 7.36 11.85
C ALA A 35 -3.47 7.30 10.90
N PHE A 36 -4.28 8.37 10.83
CA PHE A 36 -5.58 8.34 10.15
C PHE A 36 -5.54 8.10 8.63
N PRO A 37 -4.64 8.75 7.85
CA PRO A 37 -4.54 8.53 6.40
C PRO A 37 -4.24 7.07 5.99
N ALA A 38 -3.60 6.27 6.86
CA ALA A 38 -3.31 4.86 6.57
C ALA A 38 -4.57 4.04 6.35
N ILE A 39 -5.64 4.33 7.11
CA ILE A 39 -6.93 3.63 7.01
C ILE A 39 -7.60 3.96 5.67
N ILE A 40 -7.59 5.24 5.27
CA ILE A 40 -8.11 5.68 3.97
C ILE A 40 -7.33 4.99 2.83
N GLY A 41 -6.00 4.93 2.95
CA GLY A 41 -5.15 4.24 1.97
C GLY A 41 -5.49 2.75 1.85
N LEU A 42 -5.76 2.05 2.96
CA LEU A 42 -6.19 0.65 2.92
C LEU A 42 -7.53 0.48 2.17
N ILE A 43 -8.53 1.31 2.48
CA ILE A 43 -9.84 1.24 1.83
C ILE A 43 -9.67 1.44 0.32
N LEU A 44 -8.90 2.46 -0.07
CA LEU A 44 -8.64 2.75 -1.47
C LEU A 44 -7.92 1.59 -2.18
N ALA A 45 -6.91 0.97 -1.55
CA ALA A 45 -6.22 -0.19 -2.09
C ALA A 45 -7.15 -1.39 -2.31
N TRP A 46 -8.12 -1.60 -1.41
CA TRP A 46 -9.14 -2.64 -1.57
C TRP A 46 -10.10 -2.37 -2.71
N VAL A 47 -10.62 -1.14 -2.81
CA VAL A 47 -11.56 -0.74 -3.86
C VAL A 47 -10.87 -0.74 -5.23
N ALA A 48 -9.68 -0.13 -5.33
CA ALA A 48 -8.91 -0.10 -6.58
C ALA A 48 -8.64 -1.51 -7.12
N GLY A 49 -8.30 -2.45 -6.22
CA GLY A 49 -8.05 -3.84 -6.58
C GLY A 49 -9.18 -4.57 -7.30
N GLN A 50 -10.43 -4.12 -7.15
CA GLN A 50 -11.58 -4.72 -7.85
C GLN A 50 -11.59 -4.39 -9.35
N HIS A 51 -10.83 -3.36 -9.74
CA HIS A 51 -10.79 -2.84 -11.10
C HIS A 51 -9.43 -3.06 -11.79
N LEU A 52 -8.39 -3.42 -11.03
CA LEU A 52 -7.06 -3.67 -11.60
C LEU A 52 -7.05 -4.89 -12.51
N THR A 53 -6.53 -4.70 -13.73
CA THR A 53 -6.39 -5.79 -14.70
C THR A 53 -4.93 -6.15 -14.97
N ALA A 54 -4.01 -5.19 -14.82
CA ALA A 54 -2.60 -5.42 -15.07
C ALA A 54 -1.93 -6.20 -13.90
N PRO A 55 -1.25 -7.34 -14.17
CA PRO A 55 -0.62 -8.14 -13.11
C PRO A 55 0.40 -7.36 -12.26
N TRP A 56 1.14 -6.45 -12.88
CA TRP A 56 2.14 -5.63 -12.17
C TRP A 56 1.48 -4.62 -11.21
N LEU A 57 0.28 -4.10 -11.51
CA LEU A 57 -0.48 -3.25 -10.59
C LEU A 57 -1.07 -4.05 -9.42
N ILE A 58 -1.58 -5.26 -9.71
CA ILE A 58 -2.07 -6.19 -8.67
C ILE A 58 -0.95 -6.52 -7.66
N SER A 59 0.31 -6.61 -8.13
CA SER A 59 1.46 -6.82 -7.24
C SER A 59 1.65 -5.68 -6.23
N HIS A 60 1.48 -4.42 -6.66
CA HIS A 60 1.55 -3.25 -5.79
C HIS A 60 0.38 -3.19 -4.81
N GLN A 61 -0.83 -3.44 -5.30
CA GLN A 61 -2.02 -3.47 -4.45
C GLN A 61 -1.87 -4.50 -3.31
N ARG A 62 -1.39 -5.70 -3.63
CA ARG A 62 -1.10 -6.74 -2.63
C ARG A 62 -0.02 -6.28 -1.64
N TYR A 63 1.05 -5.68 -2.14
CA TYR A 63 2.14 -5.16 -1.31
C TYR A 63 1.66 -4.05 -0.37
N GLN A 64 0.81 -3.13 -0.82
CA GLN A 64 0.21 -2.07 0.00
C GLN A 64 -0.66 -2.63 1.13
N ILE A 65 -1.60 -3.53 0.81
CA ILE A 65 -2.46 -4.18 1.81
C ILE A 65 -1.61 -4.93 2.86
N ARG A 66 -0.61 -5.69 2.41
CA ARG A 66 0.32 -6.40 3.32
C ARG A 66 1.09 -5.43 4.21
N THR A 67 1.53 -4.30 3.67
CA THR A 67 2.29 -3.27 4.39
C THR A 67 1.44 -2.68 5.52
N PHE A 68 0.19 -2.32 5.23
CA PHE A 68 -0.74 -1.84 6.24
C PHE A 68 -1.00 -2.89 7.32
N LEU A 69 -1.30 -4.14 6.96
CA LEU A 69 -1.63 -5.18 7.94
C LEU A 69 -0.47 -5.51 8.87
N ILE A 70 0.75 -5.60 8.34
CA ILE A 70 1.94 -5.84 9.17
C ILE A 70 2.20 -4.64 10.07
N MET A 71 2.11 -3.41 9.56
CA MET A 71 2.26 -2.20 10.36
C MET A 71 1.23 -2.15 11.48
N LEU A 72 -0.05 -2.46 11.19
CA LEU A 72 -1.12 -2.47 12.18
C LEU A 72 -0.84 -3.48 13.30
N VAL A 73 -0.55 -4.74 12.94
CA VAL A 73 -0.26 -5.79 13.92
C VAL A 73 0.98 -5.46 14.74
N ALA A 74 2.06 -5.04 14.11
CA ALA A 74 3.31 -4.72 14.79
C ALA A 74 3.19 -3.47 15.67
N THR A 75 2.38 -2.48 15.27
CA THR A 75 2.06 -1.31 16.10
C THR A 75 1.25 -1.71 17.33
N VAL A 76 0.24 -2.59 17.18
CA VAL A 76 -0.52 -3.12 18.32
C VAL A 76 0.40 -3.87 19.29
N ILE A 77 1.33 -4.69 18.80
CA ILE A 77 2.33 -5.38 19.62
C ILE A 77 3.25 -4.38 20.33
N GLY A 78 3.73 -3.35 19.62
CA GLY A 78 4.59 -2.30 20.19
C GLY A 78 3.89 -1.51 21.30
N LEU A 79 2.62 -1.12 21.09
CA LEU A 79 1.81 -0.44 22.09
C LEU A 79 1.52 -1.33 23.31
N ALA A 80 1.25 -2.62 23.08
CA ALA A 80 1.04 -3.59 24.15
C ALA A 80 2.33 -3.87 24.94
N THR A 81 3.52 -3.74 24.35
CA THR A 81 4.78 -4.01 25.06
C THR A 81 5.46 -2.75 25.61
N GLN A 82 4.79 -1.58 25.56
CA GLN A 82 5.38 -0.31 25.97
C GLN A 82 5.78 -0.28 27.46
N TRP A 83 5.05 -0.98 28.33
CA TRP A 83 5.32 -1.02 29.77
C TRP A 83 6.66 -1.71 30.10
N LEU A 84 7.21 -2.49 29.17
CA LEU A 84 8.54 -3.11 29.26
C LEU A 84 9.65 -2.23 28.67
N LEU A 85 9.34 -1.00 28.23
CA LEU A 85 10.21 -0.10 27.44
C LEU A 85 10.63 -0.63 26.06
N ILE A 86 10.57 -1.94 25.81
CA ILE A 86 10.87 -2.59 24.53
C ILE A 86 9.87 -2.16 23.45
N GLY A 87 8.62 -1.84 23.82
CA GLY A 87 7.60 -1.38 22.88
C GLY A 87 8.03 -0.15 22.07
N PHE A 88 8.78 0.78 22.66
CA PHE A 88 9.31 1.95 21.94
C PHE A 88 10.27 1.57 20.81
N VAL A 89 11.13 0.56 21.04
CA VAL A 89 12.06 0.04 20.03
C VAL A 89 11.28 -0.63 18.90
N ILE A 90 10.27 -1.44 19.23
CA ILE A 90 9.41 -2.08 18.24
C ILE A 90 8.70 -1.03 17.38
N LEU A 91 8.10 -0.01 17.99
CA LEU A 91 7.41 1.07 17.27
C LEU A 91 8.36 1.85 16.35
N ALA A 92 9.59 2.15 16.80
CA ALA A 92 10.59 2.81 15.98
C ALA A 92 11.00 1.95 14.77
N LEU A 93 11.23 0.65 14.97
CA LEU A 93 11.56 -0.28 13.88
C LEU A 93 10.41 -0.41 12.88
N VAL A 94 9.17 -0.51 13.36
CA VAL A 94 7.98 -0.58 12.50
C VAL A 94 7.80 0.70 11.70
N TRP A 95 8.04 1.87 12.30
CA TRP A 95 7.96 3.15 11.61
C TRP A 95 9.00 3.26 10.48
N CYS A 96 10.27 2.93 10.77
CA CYS A 96 11.34 2.91 9.77
C CYS A 96 11.06 1.90 8.65
N TRP A 97 10.57 0.71 9.02
CA TRP A 97 10.21 -0.35 8.08
C TRP A 97 9.05 0.08 7.16
N PHE A 98 8.03 0.73 7.71
CA PHE A 98 6.86 1.21 6.95
C PHE A 98 7.25 2.34 5.98
N LEU A 99 8.10 3.27 6.41
CA LEU A 99 8.67 4.31 5.54
C LEU A 99 9.44 3.68 4.37
N PHE A 100 10.38 2.77 4.67
CA PHE A 100 11.16 2.08 3.65
C PHE A 100 10.27 1.36 2.64
N ARG A 101 9.29 0.58 3.11
CA ARG A 101 8.39 -0.17 2.23
C ARG A 101 7.54 0.75 1.36
N THR A 102 7.07 1.86 1.91
CA THR A 102 6.30 2.87 1.17
C THR A 102 7.14 3.51 0.07
N VAL A 103 8.35 3.96 0.38
CA VAL A 103 9.26 4.60 -0.60
C VAL A 103 9.68 3.61 -1.69
N LYS A 104 10.10 2.39 -1.33
CA LYS A 104 10.49 1.35 -2.30
C LYS A 104 9.35 1.01 -3.26
N GLY A 105 8.16 0.80 -2.71
CA GLY A 105 6.98 0.46 -3.51
C GLY A 105 6.57 1.60 -4.43
N TRP A 106 6.60 2.84 -3.93
CA TRP A 106 6.26 4.01 -4.72
C TRP A 106 7.26 4.24 -5.85
N LEU A 107 8.56 4.12 -5.59
CA LEU A 107 9.60 4.26 -6.62
C LEU A 107 9.44 3.22 -7.74
N ARG A 108 9.12 1.97 -7.40
CA ARG A 108 8.84 0.92 -8.39
C ARG A 108 7.60 1.22 -9.22
N LEU A 109 6.52 1.67 -8.56
CA LEU A 109 5.29 2.07 -9.24
C LEU A 109 5.53 3.21 -10.23
N SER A 110 6.31 4.22 -9.83
CA SER A 110 6.66 5.37 -10.68
C SER A 110 7.60 5.01 -11.84
N ASN A 111 8.35 3.91 -11.71
CA ASN A 111 9.17 3.36 -12.78
C ASN A 111 8.43 2.28 -13.61
N GLU A 112 7.11 2.10 -13.39
CA GLU A 112 6.28 1.07 -14.05
C GLU A 112 6.81 -0.36 -13.88
N GLN A 113 7.49 -0.64 -12.76
CA GLN A 113 8.08 -1.94 -12.45
C GLN A 113 7.22 -2.70 -11.44
N PRO A 114 7.00 -4.02 -11.62
CA PRO A 114 6.29 -4.82 -10.63
C PRO A 114 7.03 -4.92 -9.29
N ILE A 115 6.30 -5.32 -8.25
CA ILE A 115 6.89 -5.79 -7.00
C ILE A 115 7.24 -7.27 -7.15
N ASP A 116 8.53 -7.61 -7.04
CA ASP A 116 9.01 -8.98 -7.25
C ASP A 116 8.45 -9.96 -6.20
N ASP A 117 8.44 -9.53 -4.93
CA ASP A 117 7.85 -10.28 -3.81
C ASP A 117 6.88 -9.39 -3.01
N PRO A 118 5.59 -9.38 -3.39
CA PRO A 118 4.56 -8.62 -2.67
C PRO A 118 4.30 -9.10 -1.24
N THR A 119 4.69 -10.35 -0.95
CA THR A 119 4.50 -10.98 0.37
C THR A 119 5.72 -10.87 1.26
N GLY A 120 6.85 -10.47 0.69
CA GLY A 120 8.12 -10.30 1.35
C GLY A 120 8.09 -9.22 2.40
N TRP A 121 9.09 -9.30 3.27
CA TRP A 121 9.30 -8.36 4.36
C TRP A 121 10.00 -7.07 3.91
N PHE A 122 10.70 -7.07 2.77
CA PHE A 122 11.53 -5.95 2.31
C PHE A 122 11.10 -5.42 0.95
#